data_AF-A0A221P0T4-F1
#
_entry.id   AF-A0A221P0T4-F1
#
_cell.length_a   1.000
_cell.length_b   1.000
_cell.length_c   1.000
_cell.angle_alpha   90.00
_cell.angle_beta   90.00
_cell.angle_gamma   90.00
#
_symmetry.space_group_name_H-M   'P 1'
#
loop_
_entity.id
_entity.type
_entity.pdbx_description
1 polymer ?
#
loop_
_entity_poly.entity_id
_entity_poly.type
_entity_poly.pdbx_seq_one_letter_code
_entity_poly.pdbx_strand_id
1 'polypeptide(L)' 'MPPVTETRKDLATRWAEAAQSGARAAGYCALEHHSGRASCTRTPGHDGPHRDYYNGRTSITDVPGTQWSE' A
#
# COMPACT_ATOMS: atom_id res chain seq x y z
N MET A 1 -6.60 14.59 -25.29
CA MET A 1 -6.77 13.41 -24.42
C MET A 1 -7.10 13.95 -23.03
N PRO A 2 -8.26 13.64 -22.42
CA PRO A 2 -8.51 14.10 -21.06
C PRO A 2 -7.50 13.46 -20.12
N PRO A 3 -7.03 14.15 -19.06
CA PRO A 3 -6.23 13.50 -18.03
C PRO A 3 -7.08 12.40 -17.41
N VAL A 4 -6.54 11.19 -17.33
CA VAL A 4 -7.19 10.08 -16.62
C VAL A 4 -7.30 10.55 -15.17
N THR A 5 -8.50 10.94 -14.75
CA THR A 5 -8.82 11.16 -13.34
C THR A 5 -8.80 9.79 -12.70
N GLU A 6 -7.60 9.29 -12.40
CA GLU A 6 -7.39 8.05 -11.67
C GLU A 6 -8.00 8.30 -10.29
N THR A 7 -9.21 7.79 -10.06
CA THR A 7 -9.99 7.98 -8.83
C THR A 7 -9.15 7.48 -7.66
N ARG A 8 -8.46 8.39 -6.97
CA ARG A 8 -7.71 8.05 -5.78
C ARG A 8 -8.71 7.52 -4.75
N LYS A 9 -8.49 6.31 -4.24
CA LYS A 9 -9.33 5.77 -3.17
C LYS A 9 -9.09 6.58 -1.90
N ASP A 10 -10.18 6.88 -1.19
CA ASP A 10 -10.12 7.54 0.12
C ASP A 10 -9.40 6.66 1.16
N LEU A 11 -8.84 7.28 2.20
CA LEU A 11 -8.14 6.60 3.27
C LEU A 11 -9.02 5.64 4.07
N ALA A 12 -10.26 6.02 4.40
CA ALA A 12 -11.16 5.17 5.19
C ALA A 12 -11.54 3.90 4.41
N THR A 13 -11.79 4.03 3.11
CA THR A 13 -12.04 2.86 2.24
C THR A 13 -10.83 1.94 2.20
N ARG A 14 -9.63 2.47 2.02
CA ARG A 14 -8.40 1.66 1.96
C ARG A 14 -8.11 0.95 3.28
N TRP A 15 -8.40 1.59 4.41
CA TRP A 15 -8.32 0.93 5.72
C TRP A 15 -9.33 -0.19 5.88
N ALA A 16 -10.57 0.01 5.43
CA ALA A 16 -11.61 -1.01 5.48
C ALA A 16 -11.28 -2.22 4.59
N GLU A 17 -10.70 -2.00 3.41
CA GLU A 17 -10.21 -3.06 2.52
C GLU A 17 -8.99 -3.76 3.13
N ALA A 18 -8.03 -3.01 3.66
CA ALA A 18 -6.86 -3.57 4.34
C ALA A 18 -7.28 -4.46 5.51
N ALA A 19 -8.25 -4.02 6.34
CA ALA A 19 -8.78 -4.79 7.46
C ALA A 19 -9.35 -6.16 7.05
N GLN A 20 -9.86 -6.28 5.82
CA GLN A 20 -10.43 -7.52 5.26
C GLN A 20 -9.43 -8.33 4.42
N SER A 21 -8.22 -7.80 4.20
CA SER A 21 -7.23 -8.45 3.34
C SER A 21 -6.52 -9.62 4.04
N GLY A 22 -6.16 -10.64 3.25
CA GLY A 22 -5.33 -11.76 3.72
C GLY A 22 -3.95 -11.30 4.21
N ALA A 23 -3.40 -10.20 3.67
CA ALA A 23 -2.16 -9.61 4.14
C ALA A 23 -2.28 -9.04 5.56
N ARG A 24 -3.40 -8.42 5.90
CA ARG A 24 -3.67 -7.98 7.27
C ARG A 24 -3.85 -9.15 8.22
N ALA A 25 -4.53 -10.21 7.79
CA ALA A 25 -4.62 -11.47 8.55
C ALA A 25 -3.25 -12.13 8.75
N ALA A 26 -2.32 -11.96 7.81
CA ALA A 26 -0.93 -12.42 7.91
C ALA A 26 -0.04 -11.51 8.77
N GLY A 27 -0.57 -10.43 9.37
CA GLY A 27 0.17 -9.55 10.26
C GLY A 27 0.88 -8.38 9.58
N TYR A 28 0.44 -7.98 8.38
CA TYR A 28 0.92 -6.77 7.70
C TYR A 28 -0.05 -5.61 7.82
N CYS A 29 0.43 -4.39 7.59
CA CYS A 29 -0.37 -3.18 7.59
C CYS A 29 -1.42 -3.25 6.49
N ALA A 30 -1.03 -3.72 5.31
CA ALA A 30 -1.85 -4.00 4.13
C ALA A 30 -2.62 -2.79 3.56
N LEU A 31 -2.36 -1.59 4.06
CA LEU A 31 -2.99 -0.39 3.55
C LEU A 31 -2.62 -0.20 2.08
N GLU A 32 -3.60 0.05 1.21
CA GLU A 32 -3.35 0.25 -0.21
C GLU A 32 -2.81 1.68 -0.47
N HIS A 33 -1.90 1.81 -1.41
CA HIS A 33 -1.47 3.10 -1.93
C HIS A 33 -2.66 3.80 -2.61
N HIS A 34 -2.72 5.14 -2.56
CA HIS A 34 -3.86 5.89 -3.11
C HIS A 34 -4.11 5.65 -4.61
N SER A 35 -3.12 5.17 -5.36
CA SER A 35 -3.24 4.79 -6.78
C SER A 35 -3.65 3.33 -7.01
N GLY A 36 -3.83 2.52 -5.96
CA GLY A 36 -4.22 1.11 -6.06
C GLY A 36 -3.13 0.14 -6.55
N ARG A 37 -1.90 0.62 -6.79
CA ARG A 37 -0.82 -0.18 -7.39
C ARG A 37 0.15 -0.84 -6.40
N ALA A 38 0.04 -0.53 -5.11
CA ALA A 38 0.94 -1.02 -4.07
C ALA A 38 0.20 -1.16 -2.74
N SER A 39 0.70 -2.00 -1.83
CA SER A 39 0.07 -2.23 -0.51
C SER A 39 1.15 -2.29 0.58
N CYS A 40 0.88 -1.75 1.76
CA CYS A 40 1.89 -1.62 2.80
C CYS A 40 2.25 -2.98 3.38
N THR A 41 3.54 -3.33 3.35
CA THR A 41 4.04 -4.63 3.82
C THR A 41 4.79 -4.51 5.15
N ARG A 42 4.67 -3.37 5.84
CA ARG A 42 5.16 -3.21 7.23
C ARG A 42 4.18 -3.85 8.22
N THR A 43 4.58 -4.02 9.47
CA THR A 43 3.71 -4.51 10.55
C THR A 43 2.64 -3.47 10.94
N PRO A 44 1.43 -3.88 11.36
CA PRO A 44 0.42 -2.99 11.91
C PRO A 44 0.96 -2.12 13.06
N GLY A 45 0.50 -0.86 13.14
CA GLY A 45 0.86 0.05 14.24
C GLY A 45 2.27 0.65 14.14
N HIS A 46 2.91 0.60 12.97
CA HIS A 46 4.19 1.26 12.79
C HIS A 46 4.03 2.79 12.79
N ASP A 47 4.97 3.47 13.43
CA ASP A 47 5.12 4.92 13.25
C ASP A 47 5.95 5.20 12.00
N GLY A 48 5.45 6.09 11.14
CA GLY A 48 6.12 6.52 9.92
C GLY A 48 5.44 6.03 8.63
N PRO A 49 6.10 6.22 7.47
CA PRO A 49 5.45 6.08 6.18
C PRO A 49 5.11 4.62 5.87
N HIS A 50 3.99 4.46 5.17
CA HIS A 50 3.61 3.20 4.55
C HIS A 50 4.57 2.90 3.40
N ARG A 51 4.95 1.63 3.29
CA ARG A 51 5.91 1.19 2.29
C ARG A 51 5.55 -0.20 1.81
N ASP A 52 5.64 -0.37 0.52
CA ASP A 52 5.57 -1.66 -0.12
C ASP A 52 6.98 -2.17 -0.43
N TYR A 53 7.32 -3.34 0.12
CA TYR A 53 8.61 -3.99 -0.13
C TYR A 53 8.53 -5.07 -1.22
N TYR A 54 7.33 -5.46 -1.65
CA TYR A 54 7.15 -6.62 -2.54
C TYR A 54 6.67 -6.23 -3.94
N ASN A 55 5.78 -5.24 -4.06
CA ASN A 55 5.26 -4.81 -5.35
C ASN A 55 6.30 -3.93 -6.08
N GLY A 56 6.45 -4.19 -7.39
CA GLY A 56 7.44 -3.49 -8.22
C GLY A 56 8.90 -3.94 -8.07
N ARG A 57 9.21 -4.95 -7.24
CA ARG A 57 10.54 -5.57 -7.23
C ARG A 57 10.69 -6.57 -8.37
N THR A 58 11.70 -6.36 -9.21
CA THR A 58 12.18 -7.33 -10.19
C THR A 58 13.30 -8.22 -9.63
N SER A 59 13.98 -7.76 -8.57
CA SER A 59 15.07 -8.46 -7.88
C SER A 59 15.06 -8.20 -6.37
N ILE A 60 15.71 -9.07 -5.59
CA ILE A 60 15.86 -8.93 -4.13
C ILE A 60 16.69 -7.69 -3.73
N THR A 61 17.53 -7.20 -4.64
CA THR A 61 18.34 -5.98 -4.47
C THR A 61 17.60 -4.71 -4.85
N ASP A 62 16.40 -4.80 -5.42
CA ASP A 62 15.63 -3.61 -5.79
C ASP A 62 15.36 -2.77 -4.56
N VAL A 63 15.49 -1.45 -4.74
CA VAL A 63 15.19 -0.49 -3.69
C VAL A 63 13.73 -0.73 -3.28
N PRO A 64 13.44 -0.79 -1.98
CA PRO A 64 12.07 -0.96 -1.50
C PRO A 64 11.15 0.07 -2.16
N GLY A 65 10.04 -0.44 -2.72
CA GLY A 65 9.28 0.18 -3.80
C GLY A 65 8.54 1.47 -3.41
N THR A 66 7.22 1.46 -3.55
CA THR A 66 6.42 2.67 -3.35
C THR A 66 6.32 2.99 -1.86
N GLN A 67 6.63 4.23 -1.49
CA GLN A 67 6.48 4.77 -0.14
C GLN A 67 5.51 5.95 -0.15
N TRP A 68 4.61 6.01 0.83
CA TRP A 68 3.63 7.08 0.98
C TRP A 68 3.30 7.37 2.43
N SER A 69 2.67 8.53 2.65
CA SER A 69 2.18 8.96 3.96
C SER A 69 0.66 9.02 3.92
N GLU A 70 0.04 8.83 5.09
CA GLU A 70 -1.40 8.93 5.34
C GLU A 70 -1.68 9.83 6.54
#